data_AF-A0A930R428-F1
#
_entry.id   AF-A0A930R428-F1
#
_cell.length_a   1.000
_cell.length_b   1.000
_cell.length_c   1.000
_cell.angle_alpha   90.00
_cell.angle_beta   90.00
_cell.angle_gamma   90.00
#
_symmetry.space_group_name_H-M   'P 1'
#
loop_
_entity.id
_entity.type
_entity.pdbx_description
1 polymer ?
#
loop_
_entity_poly.entity_id
_entity_poly.type
_entity_poly.pdbx_seq_one_letter_code
_entity_poly.pdbx_strand_id
1 'polypeptide(L)'
;LFAGQFGGVGQFIGRAGLTVLAHRAAAKARRRGIAVPDHFAGIVAGEAVDTAALTQIAAQLADGTTEVMLHPGTDSDTLIRDCRWQHDFAAELAAACAPEVRAALAAQNAVIVNFQTRGL
;
A
#
# COMPACT_ATOMS: atom_id res chain seq x y z
N LEU A 1 0.72 -0.83 -7.88
CA LEU A 1 0.23 0.51 -7.51
C LEU A 1 -1.12 0.48 -6.81
N PHE A 2 -2.20 -0.20 -7.26
CA PHE A 2 -3.48 -0.07 -6.53
C PHE A 2 -4.47 -1.25 -6.72
N ALA A 3 -5.12 -1.67 -5.63
CA ALA A 3 -6.33 -2.51 -5.62
C ALA A 3 -7.54 -1.63 -5.22
N GLY A 4 -8.75 -1.91 -5.74
CA GLY A 4 -9.99 -1.17 -5.44
C GLY A 4 -10.89 -0.92 -6.67
N GLN A 5 -12.22 -0.85 -6.49
CA GLN A 5 -13.20 -0.58 -7.56
C GLN A 5 -13.25 0.91 -7.96
N PHE A 6 -13.59 1.17 -9.23
CA PHE A 6 -13.54 2.49 -9.88
C PHE A 6 -14.70 3.43 -9.49
N GLY A 7 -14.40 4.67 -9.09
CA GLY A 7 -15.38 5.72 -8.77
C GLY A 7 -15.41 6.93 -9.72
N GLY A 8 -14.75 6.91 -10.89
CA GLY A 8 -14.93 7.90 -11.97
C GLY A 8 -13.66 8.51 -12.58
N VAL A 9 -13.84 9.40 -13.57
CA VAL A 9 -12.75 10.04 -14.36
C VAL A 9 -11.80 10.88 -13.49
N GLY A 10 -12.33 11.58 -12.48
CA GLY A 10 -11.53 12.41 -11.57
C GLY A 10 -10.52 11.59 -10.75
N GLN A 11 -10.94 10.43 -10.24
CA GLN A 11 -10.03 9.52 -9.53
C GLN A 11 -8.94 8.98 -10.46
N PHE A 12 -9.28 8.67 -11.72
CA PHE A 12 -8.30 8.21 -12.70
C PHE A 12 -7.23 9.28 -12.98
N ILE A 13 -7.65 10.53 -13.24
CA ILE A 13 -6.73 11.65 -13.48
C ILE A 13 -5.84 11.90 -12.25
N GLY A 14 -6.42 11.92 -11.06
CA GLY A 14 -5.67 12.10 -9.81
C GLY A 14 -4.60 11.02 -9.62
N ARG A 15 -4.93 9.76 -9.91
CA ARG A 15 -4.00 8.63 -9.81
C ARG A 15 -2.88 8.70 -10.83
N ALA A 16 -3.20 9.00 -12.10
CA ALA A 16 -2.18 9.15 -13.13
C ALA A 16 -1.19 10.28 -12.77
N GLY A 17 -1.71 11.42 -12.29
CA GLY A 17 -0.89 12.52 -11.81
C GLY A 17 0.02 12.13 -10.65
N LEU A 18 -0.54 11.45 -9.63
CA LEU A 18 0.23 10.98 -8.47
C LEU A 18 1.32 9.99 -8.87
N THR A 19 1.03 9.04 -9.76
CA THR A 19 2.02 8.08 -10.27
C THR A 19 3.19 8.81 -10.95
N VAL A 20 2.92 9.80 -11.80
CA VAL A 20 3.97 10.59 -12.46
C VAL A 20 4.81 11.36 -11.43
N LEU A 21 4.18 11.98 -10.44
CA LEU A 21 4.89 12.72 -9.38
C LEU A 21 5.74 11.79 -8.53
N ALA A 22 5.23 10.61 -8.16
CA ALA A 22 5.95 9.60 -7.39
C ALA A 22 7.20 9.11 -8.14
N HIS A 23 7.09 8.78 -9.44
CA HIS A 23 8.25 8.40 -10.25
C HIS A 23 9.30 9.51 -10.34
N ARG A 24 8.88 10.77 -10.50
CA ARG A 24 9.81 11.92 -10.52
C ARG A 24 10.49 12.13 -9.17
N ALA A 25 9.77 11.94 -8.07
CA ALA A 25 10.31 12.04 -6.72
C ALA A 25 11.34 10.92 -6.45
N ALA A 26 11.01 9.67 -6.79
CA ALA A 26 11.91 8.53 -6.68
C ALA A 26 13.19 8.74 -7.50
N ALA A 27 13.07 9.21 -8.75
CA ALA A 27 14.23 9.51 -9.58
C ALA A 27 15.12 10.62 -8.98
N LYS A 28 14.53 11.66 -8.37
CA LYS A 28 15.27 12.72 -7.66
C LYS A 28 15.97 12.18 -6.41
N ALA A 29 15.31 11.32 -5.64
CA ALA A 29 15.85 10.70 -4.44
C ALA A 29 17.05 9.81 -4.76
N ARG A 30 16.91 8.92 -5.75
CA ARG A 30 17.98 8.04 -6.23
C ARG A 30 19.21 8.82 -6.71
N ARG A 31 19.03 9.92 -7.44
CA ARG A 31 20.15 10.82 -7.85
C ARG A 31 20.89 11.47 -6.68
N ARG A 32 20.30 11.48 -5.48
CA ARG A 32 20.90 11.99 -4.24
C ARG A 32 21.40 10.87 -3.33
N GLY A 33 21.42 9.62 -3.79
CA GLY A 33 21.84 8.46 -2.99
C GLY A 33 20.85 8.08 -1.89
N ILE A 34 19.58 8.53 -2.00
CA ILE A 34 18.51 8.12 -1.09
C ILE A 34 17.84 6.87 -1.66
N ALA A 35 17.88 5.79 -0.89
CA ALA A 35 17.22 4.53 -1.20
C ALA A 35 15.70 4.69 -1.11
N VAL A 36 14.97 4.12 -2.07
CA VAL A 36 13.50 4.21 -2.18
C VAL A 36 12.96 2.92 -2.79
N PRO A 37 11.76 2.47 -2.43
CA PRO A 37 11.16 1.28 -3.04
C PRO A 37 10.96 1.43 -4.55
N ASP A 38 10.97 0.30 -5.24
CA ASP A 38 10.69 0.23 -6.68
C ASP A 38 9.22 0.50 -6.97
N HIS A 39 8.35 -0.02 -6.11
CA HIS A 39 6.90 0.09 -6.21
C HIS A 39 6.27 0.54 -4.90
N PHE A 40 5.13 1.20 -5.00
CA PHE A 40 4.31 1.59 -3.86
C PHE A 40 2.87 1.12 -4.08
N ALA A 41 2.18 0.70 -3.02
CA ALA A 41 0.78 0.31 -3.02
C ALA A 41 0.10 0.71 -1.70
N GLY A 42 -1.20 0.41 -1.58
CA GLY A 42 -1.99 0.75 -0.38
C GLY A 42 -2.78 2.06 -0.46
N ILE A 43 -2.74 2.76 -1.60
CA ILE A 43 -3.65 3.90 -1.83
C ILE A 43 -4.94 3.38 -2.47
N VAL A 44 -5.92 3.10 -1.63
CA VAL A 44 -7.30 2.85 -2.06
C VAL A 44 -8.06 4.16 -1.91
N ALA A 45 -8.92 4.50 -2.88
CA ALA A 45 -9.51 5.83 -2.97
C ALA A 45 -10.58 6.07 -1.88
N GLY A 46 -10.13 6.40 -0.67
CA GLY A 46 -10.99 6.66 0.49
C GLY A 46 -11.48 5.40 1.23
N GLU A 47 -10.89 4.24 0.93
CA GLU A 47 -11.26 2.96 1.53
C GLU A 47 -10.05 2.33 2.24
N ALA A 48 -10.34 1.41 3.15
CA ALA A 48 -9.34 0.61 3.82
C ALA A 48 -8.72 -0.44 2.88
N VAL A 49 -7.44 -0.72 3.09
CA VAL A 49 -6.79 -1.91 2.52
C VAL A 49 -7.22 -3.14 3.31
N ASP A 50 -8.41 -3.63 3.02
CA ASP A 50 -8.95 -4.84 3.64
C ASP A 50 -8.22 -6.12 3.18
N THR A 51 -8.62 -7.28 3.71
CA THR A 51 -8.00 -8.57 3.40
C THR A 51 -8.04 -8.88 1.90
N ALA A 52 -9.14 -8.55 1.21
CA ALA A 52 -9.27 -8.84 -0.22
C ALA A 52 -8.33 -7.95 -1.03
N ALA A 53 -8.29 -6.64 -0.73
CA ALA A 53 -7.39 -5.68 -1.36
C ALA A 53 -5.93 -6.04 -1.12
N LEU A 54 -5.54 -6.39 0.12
CA LEU A 54 -4.17 -6.73 0.44
C LEU A 54 -3.74 -8.06 -0.20
N THR A 55 -4.65 -9.04 -0.26
CA THR A 55 -4.40 -10.31 -0.97
C THR A 55 -4.21 -10.07 -2.47
N GLN A 56 -5.00 -9.19 -3.07
CA GLN A 56 -4.84 -8.82 -4.48
C GLN A 56 -3.51 -8.09 -4.72
N ILE A 57 -3.11 -7.17 -3.83
CA ILE A 57 -1.81 -6.50 -3.89
C ILE A 57 -0.69 -7.55 -3.82
N ALA A 58 -0.77 -8.48 -2.86
CA ALA A 58 0.20 -9.56 -2.69
C ALA A 58 0.31 -10.43 -3.95
N ALA A 59 -0.81 -10.78 -4.60
CA ALA A 59 -0.81 -11.58 -5.82
C ALA A 59 -0.27 -10.86 -7.07
N GLN A 60 -0.17 -9.52 -7.03
CA GLN A 60 0.22 -8.68 -8.16
C GLN A 60 1.57 -7.99 -7.95
N LEU A 61 2.38 -8.46 -6.99
CA LEU A 61 3.72 -7.93 -6.76
C LEU A 61 4.58 -8.09 -8.01
N ALA A 62 5.28 -7.01 -8.35
CA ALA A 62 6.30 -6.98 -9.39
C ALA A 62 7.69 -7.19 -8.77
N ASP A 63 8.66 -7.58 -9.59
CA ASP A 63 10.06 -7.72 -9.17
C ASP A 63 10.60 -6.43 -8.54
N GLY A 64 11.49 -6.62 -7.57
CA GLY A 64 12.07 -5.55 -6.76
C GLY A 64 11.35 -5.40 -5.42
N THR A 65 11.36 -4.19 -4.89
CA THR A 65 10.80 -3.87 -3.58
C THR A 65 9.47 -3.14 -3.70
N THR A 66 8.45 -3.66 -3.04
CA THR A 66 7.14 -3.01 -2.95
C THR A 66 6.89 -2.58 -1.51
N GLU A 67 6.67 -1.29 -1.30
CA GLU A 67 6.13 -0.76 -0.06
C GLU A 67 4.60 -0.73 -0.14
N VAL A 68 3.93 -1.33 0.84
CA VAL A 68 2.46 -1.27 0.96
C VAL A 68 2.13 -0.46 2.21
N MET A 69 1.51 0.70 2.02
CA MET A 69 1.09 1.55 3.13
C MET A 69 -0.22 1.04 3.73
N LEU A 70 -0.23 0.93 5.06
CA LEU A 70 -1.38 0.57 5.87
C LEU A 70 -1.50 1.52 7.07
N HIS A 71 -2.68 1.56 7.65
CA HIS A 71 -3.13 2.30 8.80
C HIS A 71 -3.91 1.34 9.72
N PRO A 72 -3.29 0.25 10.21
CA PRO A 72 -3.99 -0.70 11.06
C PRO A 72 -4.30 -0.08 12.43
N GLY A 73 -5.46 -0.42 13.00
CA GLY A 73 -5.86 0.02 14.32
C GLY A 73 -6.87 -0.92 14.98
N THR A 74 -6.93 -0.90 16.30
CA THR A 74 -7.76 -1.85 17.08
C THR A 74 -9.20 -1.38 17.28
N ASP A 75 -9.47 -0.07 17.16
CA ASP A 75 -10.79 0.53 17.37
C ASP A 75 -11.00 1.64 16.32
N SER A 76 -11.77 1.33 15.28
CA SER A 76 -12.07 2.27 14.20
C SER A 76 -12.86 3.47 14.71
N ASP A 77 -13.83 3.32 15.62
CA ASP A 77 -14.66 4.45 16.08
C ASP A 77 -13.84 5.49 16.84
N THR A 78 -12.94 5.02 17.71
CA THR A 78 -12.02 5.91 18.42
C THR A 78 -11.05 6.59 17.46
N LEU A 79 -10.46 5.85 16.52
CA LEU A 79 -9.48 6.41 15.58
C LEU A 79 -10.12 7.37 14.56
N ILE A 80 -11.33 7.08 14.08
CA ILE A 80 -12.09 7.98 13.21
C ILE A 80 -12.33 9.31 13.92
N ARG A 81 -12.75 9.26 15.19
CA ARG A 81 -12.91 10.45 16.01
C ARG A 81 -11.57 11.17 16.13
N ASP A 82 -10.51 10.53 16.61
CA ASP A 82 -9.28 11.22 16.99
C ASP A 82 -8.50 11.76 15.77
N CYS A 83 -8.45 10.98 14.70
CA CYS A 83 -7.75 11.36 13.45
C CYS A 83 -8.62 12.20 12.51
N ARG A 84 -9.92 12.33 12.78
CA ARG A 84 -10.91 12.99 11.90
C ARG A 84 -10.90 12.42 10.47
N TRP A 85 -10.68 11.11 10.36
CA TRP A 85 -10.59 10.41 9.09
C TRP A 85 -11.51 9.21 9.09
N GLN A 86 -12.52 9.23 8.21
CA GLN A 86 -13.42 8.10 8.00
C GLN A 86 -12.64 6.98 7.31
N HIS A 87 -12.27 5.96 8.08
CA HIS A 87 -11.43 4.85 7.62
C HIS A 87 -11.68 3.60 8.47
N ASP A 88 -11.57 2.43 7.85
CA ASP A 88 -11.72 1.16 8.59
C ASP A 88 -10.35 0.62 9.02
N PHE A 89 -9.84 1.18 10.12
CA PHE A 89 -8.57 0.80 10.73
C PHE A 89 -8.55 -0.68 11.18
N ALA A 90 -9.68 -1.18 11.67
CA ALA A 90 -9.83 -2.55 12.12
C ALA A 90 -9.75 -3.55 10.97
N ALA A 91 -10.33 -3.21 9.80
CA ALA A 91 -10.19 -4.02 8.59
C ALA A 91 -8.72 -4.11 8.13
N GLU A 92 -7.96 -3.02 8.18
CA GLU A 92 -6.53 -3.07 7.81
C GLU A 92 -5.70 -3.87 8.83
N LEU A 93 -6.02 -3.80 10.12
CA LEU A 93 -5.39 -4.65 11.12
C LEU A 93 -5.71 -6.14 10.87
N ALA A 94 -6.96 -6.46 10.57
CA ALA A 94 -7.36 -7.82 10.22
C ALA A 94 -6.63 -8.31 8.96
N ALA A 95 -6.51 -7.47 7.93
CA ALA A 95 -5.80 -7.77 6.69
C ALA A 95 -4.30 -8.06 6.94
N ALA A 96 -3.63 -7.23 7.76
CA ALA A 96 -2.23 -7.42 8.11
C ALA A 96 -1.95 -8.74 8.85
N CYS A 97 -2.95 -9.27 9.55
CA CYS A 97 -2.88 -10.54 10.28
C CYS A 97 -3.48 -11.74 9.51
N ALA A 98 -4.05 -11.53 8.33
CA ALA A 98 -4.79 -12.55 7.61
C ALA A 98 -3.89 -13.68 7.07
N PRO A 99 -4.22 -14.96 7.33
CA PRO A 99 -3.45 -16.09 6.80
C PRO A 99 -3.48 -16.16 5.26
N GLU A 100 -4.54 -15.69 4.62
CA GLU A 100 -4.69 -15.65 3.16
C GLU A 100 -3.70 -14.67 2.52
N VAL A 101 -3.47 -13.51 3.15
CA VAL A 101 -2.45 -12.54 2.71
C VAL A 101 -1.06 -13.17 2.81
N ARG A 102 -0.77 -13.85 3.92
CA ARG A 102 0.50 -14.58 4.10
C ARG A 102 0.68 -15.65 3.03
N ALA A 103 -0.37 -16.41 2.71
CA ALA A 103 -0.32 -17.43 1.67
C ALA A 103 -0.09 -16.83 0.28
N ALA A 104 -0.74 -15.71 -0.05
CA ALA A 104 -0.54 -15.01 -1.32
C ALA A 104 0.89 -14.48 -1.48
N LEU A 105 1.47 -13.89 -0.43
CA LEU A 105 2.87 -13.46 -0.43
C LEU A 105 3.82 -14.64 -0.65
N ALA A 106 3.57 -15.78 0.02
CA ALA A 106 4.38 -16.97 -0.16
C ALA A 106 4.27 -17.54 -1.59
N ALA A 107 3.09 -17.51 -2.21
CA ALA A 107 2.90 -17.96 -3.59
C ALA A 107 3.70 -17.11 -4.60
N GLN A 108 3.91 -15.83 -4.31
CA GLN A 108 4.76 -14.93 -5.09
C GLN A 108 6.25 -15.00 -4.72
N ASN A 109 6.65 -15.89 -3.80
CA ASN A 109 7.99 -15.93 -3.22
C ASN A 109 8.44 -14.58 -2.61
N ALA A 110 7.48 -13.78 -2.16
CA ALA A 110 7.75 -12.48 -1.56
C ALA A 110 8.28 -12.65 -0.13
N VAL A 111 9.26 -11.82 0.23
CA VAL A 111 9.82 -11.75 1.57
C VAL A 111 9.42 -10.44 2.20
N ILE A 112 8.86 -10.50 3.42
CA ILE A 112 8.58 -9.30 4.20
C ILE A 112 9.90 -8.77 4.77
N VAL A 113 10.21 -7.52 4.45
CA VAL A 113 11.44 -6.84 4.84
C VAL A 113 11.13 -5.52 5.55
N ASN A 114 12.17 -4.84 6.04
CA ASN A 114 12.07 -3.51 6.61
C ASN A 114 13.13 -2.58 5.99
N PHE A 115 13.09 -1.28 6.33
CA PHE A 115 14.02 -0.28 5.77
C PHE A 115 15.49 -0.46 6.17
N GLN A 116 15.81 -1.36 7.11
CA GLN A 116 17.20 -1.67 7.46
C GLN A 116 17.84 -2.66 6.48
N THR A 117 17.03 -3.41 5.73
CA THR A 117 17.53 -4.31 4.68
C THR A 117 18.24 -3.46 3.62
N ARG A 118 19.57 -3.43 3.74
CA ARG A 118 20.45 -2.67 2.84
C ARG A 118 20.30 -3.26 1.43
N GLY A 119 19.85 -2.45 0.47
CA GLY A 119 19.61 -2.90 -0.90
C GLY A 119 18.29 -2.46 -1.55
N LEU A 120 17.50 -1.60 -0.89
CA LEU A 120 16.77 -0.55 -1.60
C LEU A 120 17.74 0.37 -2.36
#